data_AF-A0A0D0BUZ7-F1
#
_entry.id   AF-A0A0D0BUZ7-F1
#
_cell.length_a   1.000
_cell.length_b   1.000
_cell.length_c   1.000
_cell.angle_alpha   90.00
_cell.angle_beta   90.00
_cell.angle_gamma   90.00
#
_symmetry.space_group_name_H-M   'P 1'
#
loop_
_entity.id
_entity.type
_entity.pdbx_description
1 polymer ?
#
loop_
_entity_poly.entity_id
_entity_poly.type
_entity_poly.pdbx_seq_one_letter_code
_entity_poly.pdbx_strand_id
1 'polypeptide(L)'
;SLSKLDHSARASYDADVGAQYARRSCHEGTRVKIIEDIQKWASDPNSTSGYWICGMAGTGKSTIAMSACEHLDARGTLAGSFFCSRQIPECKEYRLIIPTLAYQVASYSRRFAHALRDIIGRCPDIASKKPDEQVQRLLIEPWQMLEKTTWLDATLPVVVLDALDEC
;
A
#
# COMPACT_ATOMS: atom_id res chain seq x y z
N SER A 1 9.26 -12.05 14.66
CA SER A 1 8.48 -10.85 15.00
C SER A 1 8.40 -9.95 13.79
N LEU A 2 7.24 -9.31 13.54
CA LEU A 2 7.08 -8.30 12.49
C LEU A 2 7.90 -7.03 12.76
N SER A 3 8.29 -6.80 14.03
CA SER A 3 9.20 -5.72 14.45
C SER A 3 10.61 -5.79 13.83
N LYS A 4 10.92 -6.83 13.05
CA LYS A 4 12.15 -6.96 12.27
C LYS A 4 12.06 -6.25 10.91
N LEU A 5 10.86 -5.87 10.47
CA LEU A 5 10.68 -5.05 9.28
C LEU A 5 10.87 -3.60 9.69
N ASP A 6 11.93 -2.99 9.18
CA ASP A 6 12.07 -1.55 9.21
C ASP A 6 10.94 -0.94 8.38
N HIS A 7 10.12 -0.07 8.95
CA HIS A 7 8.93 0.46 8.29
C HIS A 7 8.70 1.92 8.65
N SER A 8 8.07 2.65 7.74
CA SER A 8 7.73 4.06 7.92
C SER A 8 6.25 4.21 8.27
N ALA A 9 5.97 4.56 9.52
CA ALA A 9 4.61 4.95 9.90
C ALA A 9 4.18 6.25 9.18
N ARG A 10 5.12 7.18 8.95
CA ARG A 10 4.87 8.48 8.31
C ARG A 10 4.49 8.38 6.82
N ALA A 11 4.79 7.26 6.17
CA ALA A 11 4.45 7.05 4.76
C ALA A 11 3.00 6.61 4.53
N SER A 12 2.30 6.15 5.58
CA SER A 12 0.88 5.76 5.52
C SER A 12 0.02 6.98 5.19
N TYR A 13 -1.04 6.81 4.41
CA TYR A 13 -1.91 7.90 3.93
C TYR A 13 -2.47 8.78 5.06
N ASP A 14 -2.84 8.14 6.18
CA ASP A 14 -3.46 8.70 7.38
C ASP A 14 -2.46 9.20 8.43
N ALA A 15 -1.16 9.14 8.13
CA ALA A 15 -0.13 9.59 9.06
C ALA A 15 -0.17 11.11 9.28
N ASP A 16 -0.09 11.55 10.54
CA ASP A 16 0.16 12.94 10.86
C ASP A 16 1.62 13.30 10.53
N VAL A 17 1.78 13.95 9.38
CA VAL A 17 3.07 14.44 8.88
C VAL A 17 3.32 15.91 9.22
N GLY A 18 2.42 16.55 9.98
CA GLY A 18 2.45 17.97 10.31
C GLY A 18 1.74 18.84 9.27
N ALA A 19 1.19 19.96 9.73
CA ALA A 19 0.33 20.84 8.92
C ALA A 19 0.98 21.34 7.60
N GLN A 20 2.30 21.52 7.59
CA GLN A 20 3.06 21.96 6.42
C GLN A 20 3.07 20.91 5.29
N TYR A 21 3.02 19.62 5.63
CA TYR A 21 3.13 18.50 4.71
C TYR A 21 1.82 17.72 4.59
N ALA A 22 0.73 18.27 5.12
CA ALA A 22 -0.56 17.61 5.21
C ALA A 22 -1.04 17.17 3.83
N ARG A 23 -1.30 15.85 3.70
CA ARG A 23 -1.92 15.27 2.53
C ARG A 23 -3.39 15.65 2.53
N ARG A 24 -3.89 16.10 1.38
CA ARG A 24 -5.27 16.58 1.24
C ARG A 24 -5.99 15.76 0.20
N SER A 25 -7.22 15.43 0.54
CA SER A 25 -8.19 14.76 -0.31
C SER A 25 -8.78 15.73 -1.32
N CYS A 26 -9.46 15.21 -2.34
CA CYS A 26 -10.19 16.01 -3.31
C CYS A 26 -11.24 16.86 -2.60
N HIS A 27 -11.47 18.08 -3.11
CA HIS A 27 -12.63 18.86 -2.69
C HIS A 27 -13.91 18.11 -3.05
N GLU A 28 -14.92 18.22 -2.19
CA GLU A 28 -16.22 17.61 -2.41
C GLU A 28 -16.79 17.99 -3.80
N GLY A 29 -17.37 17.01 -4.49
CA GLY A 29 -17.90 17.18 -5.85
C GLY A 29 -16.85 17.28 -6.96
N THR A 30 -15.55 17.23 -6.64
CA THR A 30 -14.47 17.20 -7.66
C THR A 30 -13.93 15.79 -7.85
N ARG A 31 -13.38 15.51 -9.03
CA ARG A 31 -12.74 14.20 -9.37
C ARG A 31 -13.62 12.96 -9.11
N VAL A 32 -14.94 13.14 -8.98
CA VAL A 32 -15.92 12.09 -8.64
C VAL A 32 -15.79 10.89 -9.57
N LYS A 33 -15.79 11.13 -10.89
CA LYS A 33 -15.73 10.05 -11.89
C LYS A 33 -14.48 9.15 -11.74
N ILE A 34 -13.29 9.73 -11.58
CA ILE A 34 -12.07 8.93 -11.45
C ILE A 34 -12.03 8.16 -10.13
N ILE A 35 -12.55 8.75 -9.05
CA ILE A 35 -12.68 8.10 -7.75
C ILE A 35 -13.67 6.92 -7.84
N GLU A 36 -14.79 7.07 -8.54
CA GLU A 36 -15.73 5.98 -8.82
C GLU A 36 -15.11 4.89 -9.68
N ASP A 37 -14.34 5.25 -10.70
CA ASP A 37 -13.68 4.30 -11.59
C ASP A 37 -12.64 3.46 -10.82
N ILE A 38 -11.87 4.08 -9.91
CA ILE A 38 -10.96 3.37 -9.01
C ILE A 38 -11.73 2.42 -8.09
N GLN A 39 -12.85 2.86 -7.52
CA GLN A 39 -13.67 2.01 -6.64
C GLN A 39 -14.26 0.81 -7.39
N LYS A 40 -14.74 1.00 -8.62
CA LYS A 40 -15.24 -0.08 -9.48
C LYS A 40 -14.14 -1.08 -9.79
N TRP A 41 -12.98 -0.58 -10.23
CA TRP A 41 -11.78 -1.39 -10.46
C TRP A 41 -11.42 -2.23 -9.23
N ALA A 42 -11.28 -1.60 -8.06
CA ALA A 42 -10.90 -2.27 -6.81
C ALA A 42 -11.90 -3.35 -6.35
N SER A 43 -13.16 -3.24 -6.75
CA SER A 43 -14.23 -4.18 -6.38
C SER A 43 -14.48 -5.30 -7.39
N ASP A 44 -13.91 -5.20 -8.60
CA ASP A 44 -14.15 -6.18 -9.67
C ASP A 44 -13.05 -7.26 -9.65
N PRO A 45 -13.39 -8.53 -9.31
CA PRO A 45 -12.43 -9.62 -9.27
C PRO A 45 -11.88 -10.00 -10.65
N ASN A 46 -12.51 -9.54 -11.73
CA ASN A 46 -12.06 -9.77 -13.10
C ASN A 46 -11.25 -8.58 -13.66
N SER A 47 -11.03 -7.54 -12.87
CA SER A 47 -10.27 -6.38 -13.29
C SER A 47 -8.76 -6.65 -13.33
N THR A 48 -8.01 -5.72 -13.90
CA THR A 48 -6.55 -5.78 -13.94
C THR A 48 -5.96 -5.71 -12.53
N SER A 49 -4.83 -6.35 -12.27
CA SER A 49 -4.19 -6.31 -10.94
C SER A 49 -3.62 -4.95 -10.52
N GLY A 50 -3.62 -3.96 -11.42
CA GLY A 50 -3.15 -2.61 -11.14
C GLY A 50 -3.99 -1.54 -11.83
N TYR A 51 -4.05 -0.36 -11.20
CA TYR A 51 -4.63 0.86 -11.73
C TYR A 51 -3.60 1.97 -11.64
N TRP A 52 -3.34 2.65 -12.76
CA TRP A 52 -2.30 3.67 -12.84
C TRP A 52 -2.88 5.04 -13.15
N ILE A 53 -2.62 6.01 -12.27
CA ILE A 53 -3.05 7.40 -12.46
C ILE A 53 -1.91 8.18 -13.12
N CYS A 54 -2.08 8.49 -14.41
CA CYS A 54 -1.15 9.31 -15.19
C CYS A 54 -1.68 10.75 -15.36
N GLY A 55 -0.78 11.72 -15.36
CA GLY A 55 -1.11 13.11 -15.64
C GLY A 55 0.04 14.06 -15.39
N MET A 56 -0.05 15.28 -15.92
CA MET A 56 0.97 16.32 -15.75
C MET A 56 1.27 16.61 -14.27
N ALA A 57 2.44 17.16 -13.99
CA ALA A 57 2.76 17.65 -12.65
C ALA A 57 1.72 18.71 -12.22
N GLY A 58 1.35 18.71 -10.93
CA GLY A 58 0.39 19.68 -10.39
C GLY A 58 -1.09 19.42 -10.70
N THR A 59 -1.47 18.32 -11.37
CA THR A 59 -2.89 18.03 -11.68
C THR A 59 -3.69 17.39 -10.54
N GLY A 60 -3.05 17.17 -9.38
CA GLY A 60 -3.70 16.62 -8.18
C GLY A 60 -3.75 15.08 -8.12
N LYS A 61 -2.78 14.38 -8.71
CA LYS A 61 -2.71 12.90 -8.66
C LYS A 61 -2.63 12.38 -7.22
N SER A 62 -1.73 12.93 -6.41
CA SER A 62 -1.63 12.59 -4.98
C SER A 62 -2.91 12.89 -4.21
N THR A 63 -3.63 13.95 -4.58
CA THR A 63 -4.94 14.28 -4.00
C THR A 63 -6.00 13.22 -4.34
N ILE A 64 -5.98 12.68 -5.56
CA ILE A 64 -6.85 11.57 -5.96
C ILE A 64 -6.45 10.29 -5.23
N ALA A 65 -5.15 9.99 -5.10
CA ALA A 65 -4.66 8.84 -4.34
C ALA A 65 -5.09 8.91 -2.87
N MET A 66 -5.05 10.10 -2.27
CA MET A 66 -5.50 10.34 -0.90
C MET A 66 -7.00 10.06 -0.75
N SER A 67 -7.86 10.62 -1.61
CA SER A 67 -9.30 10.30 -1.60
C SER A 67 -9.59 8.83 -1.88
N ALA A 68 -8.83 8.18 -2.77
CA ALA A 68 -8.98 6.76 -3.02
C ALA A 68 -8.68 5.94 -1.76
N CYS A 69 -7.63 6.28 -1.00
CA CYS A 69 -7.33 5.64 0.28
C CYS A 69 -8.48 5.79 1.28
N GLU A 70 -9.06 6.99 1.44
CA GLU A 70 -10.21 7.21 2.34
C GLU A 70 -11.40 6.33 1.97
N HIS A 71 -11.72 6.22 0.68
CA HIS A 71 -12.83 5.39 0.22
C HIS A 71 -12.55 3.88 0.38
N LEU A 72 -11.32 3.44 0.14
CA LEU A 72 -10.92 2.03 0.31
C LEU A 72 -10.89 1.64 1.79
N ASP A 73 -10.41 2.53 2.66
CA ASP A 73 -10.37 2.31 4.10
C ASP A 73 -11.78 2.27 4.70
N ALA A 74 -12.67 3.20 4.30
CA ALA A 74 -14.08 3.19 4.71
C ALA A 74 -14.82 1.91 4.30
N ARG A 75 -14.35 1.21 3.25
CA ARG A 75 -14.88 -0.07 2.78
C ARG A 75 -14.17 -1.28 3.41
N GLY A 76 -13.11 -1.06 4.18
CA GLY A 76 -12.29 -2.11 4.77
C GLY A 76 -11.50 -2.92 3.73
N THR A 77 -11.13 -2.32 2.59
CA THR A 77 -10.35 -2.97 1.52
C THR A 77 -8.95 -2.37 1.33
N LEU A 78 -8.62 -1.27 2.01
CA LEU A 78 -7.26 -0.73 2.03
C LEU A 78 -6.37 -1.61 2.91
N ALA A 79 -5.47 -2.38 2.29
CA ALA A 79 -4.51 -3.22 2.99
C ALA A 79 -3.18 -2.51 3.25
N GLY A 80 -2.90 -1.43 2.55
CA GLY A 80 -1.75 -0.58 2.82
C GLY A 80 -1.60 0.60 1.88
N SER A 81 -0.75 1.54 2.26
CA SER A 81 -0.42 2.73 1.50
C SER A 81 1.02 3.17 1.75
N PHE A 82 1.65 3.75 0.73
CA PHE A 82 2.92 4.46 0.87
C PHE A 82 2.91 5.70 -0.02
N PHE A 83 3.05 6.87 0.60
CA PHE A 83 3.13 8.16 -0.08
C PHE A 83 4.57 8.65 -0.05
N CYS A 84 5.26 8.53 -1.18
CA CYS A 84 6.62 9.07 -1.32
C CYS A 84 6.60 10.60 -1.16
N SER A 85 7.66 11.16 -0.60
CA SER A 85 7.82 12.62 -0.51
C SER A 85 9.28 12.99 -0.30
N ARG A 86 9.80 13.89 -1.14
CA ARG A 86 11.17 14.43 -1.00
C ARG A 86 11.38 15.21 0.29
N GLN A 87 10.29 15.69 0.90
CA GLN A 87 10.32 16.57 2.06
C GLN A 87 10.36 15.81 3.39
N ILE A 88 9.98 14.53 3.39
CA ILE A 88 9.93 13.71 4.61
C ILE A 88 10.98 12.59 4.49
N PRO A 89 12.01 12.54 5.36
CA PRO A 89 13.13 11.61 5.21
C PRO A 89 12.74 10.14 5.05
N GLU A 90 11.76 9.66 5.81
CA GLU A 90 11.29 8.27 5.74
C GLU A 90 10.43 8.00 4.50
N CYS A 91 9.83 9.03 3.89
CA CYS A 91 8.99 8.90 2.70
C CYS A 91 9.80 9.00 1.40
N LYS A 92 11.06 9.46 1.43
CA LYS A 92 11.95 9.42 0.26
C LYS A 92 12.82 8.16 0.19
N GLU A 93 12.81 7.32 1.22
CA GLU A 93 13.64 6.12 1.28
C GLU A 93 12.92 4.94 0.63
N TYR A 94 13.26 4.66 -0.64
CA TYR A 94 12.63 3.57 -1.41
C TYR A 94 12.77 2.21 -0.75
N ARG A 95 13.82 1.99 0.06
CA ARG A 95 14.04 0.72 0.78
C ARG A 95 12.97 0.45 1.83
N LEU A 96 12.25 1.48 2.28
CA LEU A 96 11.16 1.33 3.25
C LEU A 96 9.82 0.99 2.59
N ILE A 97 9.67 1.10 1.26
CA ILE A 97 8.38 0.88 0.59
C ILE A 97 7.86 -0.54 0.84
N ILE A 98 8.62 -1.56 0.41
CA ILE A 98 8.15 -2.95 0.49
C ILE A 98 8.00 -3.44 1.93
N PRO A 99 8.95 -3.19 2.86
CA PRO A 99 8.77 -3.53 4.26
C PRO A 99 7.56 -2.85 4.92
N THR A 100 7.31 -1.58 4.60
CA THR A 100 6.16 -0.83 5.12
C THR A 100 4.85 -1.43 4.62
N LEU A 101 4.75 -1.72 3.33
CA LEU A 101 3.58 -2.37 2.76
C LEU A 101 3.35 -3.76 3.37
N ALA A 102 4.40 -4.57 3.51
CA ALA A 102 4.28 -5.90 4.12
C ALA A 102 3.80 -5.82 5.57
N TYR A 103 4.29 -4.85 6.34
CA TYR A 103 3.84 -4.59 7.71
C TYR A 103 2.36 -4.18 7.77
N GLN A 104 1.92 -3.27 6.90
CA GLN A 104 0.53 -2.82 6.85
C GLN A 104 -0.42 -3.95 6.40
N VAL A 105 -0.05 -4.73 5.38
CA VAL A 105 -0.84 -5.88 4.91
C VAL A 105 -0.94 -6.97 5.99
N ALA A 106 0.11 -7.18 6.78
CA ALA A 106 0.06 -8.05 7.95
C ALA A 106 -0.84 -7.53 9.06
N SER A 107 -0.97 -6.21 9.19
CA SER A 107 -1.91 -5.60 10.13
C SER A 107 -3.36 -5.75 9.65
N TYR A 108 -3.57 -5.70 8.33
CA TYR A 108 -4.86 -5.93 7.68
C TYR A 108 -5.33 -7.40 7.74
N SER A 109 -4.44 -8.36 7.45
CA SER A 109 -4.79 -9.79 7.37
C SER A 109 -3.99 -10.65 8.34
N ARG A 110 -4.68 -11.21 9.35
CA ARG A 110 -4.07 -12.14 10.33
C ARG A 110 -3.47 -13.39 9.68
N ARG A 111 -4.09 -13.87 8.60
CA ARG A 111 -3.61 -15.03 7.83
C ARG A 111 -2.28 -14.69 7.14
N PHE A 112 -2.23 -13.54 6.47
CA PHE A 112 -1.01 -13.03 5.86
C PHE A 112 0.08 -12.81 6.91
N ALA A 113 -0.26 -12.23 8.06
CA ALA A 113 0.68 -12.00 9.15
C ALA A 113 1.33 -13.30 9.66
N HIS A 114 0.56 -14.40 9.71
CA HIS A 114 1.09 -15.70 10.09
C HIS A 114 2.11 -16.21 9.07
N ALA A 115 1.73 -16.27 7.80
CA ALA A 115 2.63 -16.70 6.72
C ALA A 115 3.90 -15.82 6.63
N LEU A 116 3.75 -14.51 6.77
CA LEU A 116 4.87 -13.57 6.75
C LEU A 116 5.85 -13.79 7.91
N ARG A 117 5.35 -14.11 9.11
CA ARG A 117 6.23 -14.42 10.26
C ARG A 117 7.10 -15.65 10.01
N ASP A 118 6.57 -16.66 9.32
CA ASP A 118 7.32 -17.87 8.98
C ASP A 118 8.42 -17.59 7.94
N ILE A 119 8.17 -16.66 7.01
CA ILE A 119 9.17 -16.22 6.04
C ILE A 119 10.29 -15.44 6.74
N ILE A 120 9.93 -14.44 7.56
CA ILE A 120 10.91 -13.65 8.34
C ILE A 120 11.71 -14.55 9.30
N GLY A 121 11.11 -15.62 9.82
CA GLY A 121 11.80 -16.61 10.66
C GLY A 121 12.89 -17.36 9.90
N ARG A 122 12.69 -17.64 8.61
CA ARG A 122 13.63 -18.34 7.73
C ARG A 122 14.67 -17.42 7.08
N CYS A 123 14.31 -16.15 6.86
CA CYS A 123 15.17 -15.14 6.23
C CYS A 123 15.24 -13.87 7.08
N PRO A 124 16.06 -13.83 8.16
CA PRO A 124 16.09 -12.71 9.09
C PRO A 124 16.59 -11.39 8.48
N ASP A 125 17.37 -11.46 7.40
CA ASP A 125 18.00 -10.34 6.69
C ASP A 125 17.18 -9.86 5.48
N ILE A 126 15.95 -10.35 5.29
CA ILE A 126 15.12 -10.05 4.13
C ILE A 126 14.88 -8.54 3.91
N ALA A 127 14.79 -7.77 5.00
CA ALA A 127 14.62 -6.31 4.95
C ALA A 127 15.82 -5.56 4.35
N SER A 128 16.97 -6.21 4.18
CA SER A 128 18.16 -5.64 3.52
C SER A 128 18.39 -6.15 2.09
N LYS A 129 17.53 -7.06 1.60
CA LYS A 129 17.63 -7.60 0.24
C LYS A 129 17.17 -6.60 -0.81
N LYS A 130 17.43 -6.93 -2.07
CA LYS A 130 17.02 -6.12 -3.21
C LYS A 130 15.47 -6.06 -3.31
N PRO A 131 14.90 -4.98 -3.89
CA PRO A 131 13.45 -4.80 -3.94
C PRO A 131 12.69 -5.96 -4.58
N ASP A 132 13.22 -6.59 -5.63
CA ASP A 132 12.62 -7.74 -6.31
C ASP A 132 12.51 -8.95 -5.38
N GLU A 133 13.58 -9.24 -4.62
CA GLU A 133 13.57 -10.31 -3.63
C GLU A 133 12.61 -9.99 -2.47
N GLN A 134 12.56 -8.73 -2.03
CA GLN A 134 11.60 -8.30 -1.01
C GLN A 134 10.15 -8.44 -1.46
N VAL A 135 9.81 -8.03 -2.69
CA VAL A 135 8.45 -8.20 -3.24
C VAL A 135 8.08 -9.67 -3.25
N GLN A 136 8.97 -10.52 -3.77
CA GLN A 136 8.72 -11.96 -3.85
C GLN A 136 8.50 -12.57 -2.46
N ARG A 137 9.38 -12.29 -1.50
CA ARG A 137 9.38 -12.91 -0.17
C ARG A 137 8.36 -12.31 0.78
N LEU A 138 8.19 -10.99 0.77
CA LEU A 138 7.39 -10.29 1.79
C LEU A 138 5.95 -10.05 1.36
N LEU A 139 5.65 -10.05 0.06
CA LEU A 139 4.30 -9.82 -0.46
C LEU A 139 3.75 -11.06 -1.17
N ILE A 140 4.46 -11.62 -2.15
CA ILE A 140 3.93 -12.70 -3.01
C ILE A 140 3.88 -14.06 -2.28
N GLU A 141 5.00 -14.51 -1.74
CA GLU A 141 5.10 -15.82 -1.07
C GLU A 141 4.08 -16.02 0.07
N PRO A 142 3.80 -15.03 0.96
CA PRO A 142 2.76 -15.19 1.97
C PRO A 142 1.38 -15.46 1.37
N TRP A 143 1.00 -14.77 0.27
CA TRP A 143 -0.30 -15.01 -0.39
C TRP A 143 -0.36 -16.38 -1.06
N GLN A 144 0.72 -16.81 -1.70
CA GLN A 144 0.81 -18.16 -2.29
C GLN A 144 0.67 -19.28 -1.25
N MET A 145 1.11 -19.06 -0.01
CA MET A 145 0.89 -20.00 1.09
C MET A 145 -0.60 -20.10 1.48
N LEU A 146 -1.36 -19.03 1.30
CA LEU A 146 -2.79 -18.95 1.65
C LEU A 146 -3.71 -19.48 0.54
N GLU A 147 -3.36 -19.29 -0.74
CA GLU A 147 -4.14 -19.81 -1.88
C GLU A 147 -4.30 -21.34 -1.83
N LYS A 148 -3.31 -22.05 -1.27
CA LYS A 148 -3.34 -23.51 -1.13
C LYS A 148 -4.36 -24.02 -0.10
N THR A 149 -5.01 -23.13 0.66
CA THR A 149 -5.82 -23.51 1.84
C THR A 149 -7.30 -23.12 1.79
N THR A 150 -7.77 -22.25 0.88
CA THR A 150 -9.21 -21.90 0.81
C THR A 150 -9.61 -21.25 -0.52
N TRP A 151 -10.79 -21.60 -1.03
CA TRP A 151 -11.55 -20.82 -2.03
C TRP A 151 -12.03 -19.54 -1.34
N LEU A 152 -11.54 -18.37 -1.75
CA LEU A 152 -11.86 -17.10 -1.11
C LEU A 152 -12.96 -16.36 -1.88
N ASP A 153 -14.17 -16.33 -1.31
CA ASP A 153 -15.19 -15.29 -1.57
C ASP A 153 -14.76 -13.94 -0.93
N ALA A 154 -13.48 -13.56 -1.06
CA ALA A 154 -12.91 -12.45 -0.31
C ALA A 154 -12.79 -11.18 -1.13
N THR A 155 -13.17 -10.07 -0.48
CA THR A 155 -12.78 -8.71 -0.84
C THR A 155 -11.28 -8.64 -1.14
N LEU A 156 -10.94 -8.14 -2.33
CA LEU A 156 -9.56 -8.00 -2.78
C LEU A 156 -8.86 -6.90 -1.98
N PRO A 157 -7.76 -7.21 -1.27
CA PRO A 157 -6.96 -6.20 -0.59
C PRO A 157 -6.29 -5.27 -1.61
N VAL A 158 -6.37 -3.96 -1.37
CA VAL A 158 -5.74 -2.95 -2.23
C VAL A 158 -4.58 -2.29 -1.51
N VAL A 159 -3.48 -2.10 -2.23
CA VAL A 159 -2.35 -1.29 -1.78
C VAL A 159 -2.23 -0.07 -2.69
N VAL A 160 -2.01 1.11 -2.10
CA VAL A 160 -1.83 2.38 -2.83
C VAL A 160 -0.39 2.86 -2.71
N LEU A 161 0.24 3.15 -3.86
CA LEU A 161 1.57 3.77 -3.93
C LEU A 161 1.42 5.12 -4.63
N ASP A 162 1.84 6.20 -3.98
CA ASP A 162 1.83 7.55 -4.53
C ASP A 162 3.24 8.11 -4.71
N ALA A 163 3.41 8.90 -5.77
CA ALA A 163 4.61 9.69 -6.06
C ALA A 163 5.93 8.89 -6.05
N LEU A 164 5.96 7.68 -6.62
CA LEU A 164 7.15 6.81 -6.60
C LEU A 164 8.42 7.48 -7.17
N ASP A 165 8.29 8.50 -8.02
CA ASP A 165 9.35 9.35 -8.57
C ASP A 165 9.86 10.46 -7.61
N GLU A 166 9.27 10.56 -6.42
CA GLU A 166 9.69 11.42 -5.32
C GLU A 166 10.46 10.68 -4.22
N CYS A 167 10.63 9.37 -4.40
CA CYS A 167 11.70 8.60 -3.83
C CYS A 167 12.95 8.73 -4.76
#